data_AF-A0A916HXV0-F1
#
_entry.id   AF-A0A916HXV0-F1
#
_cell.length_a   1.000
_cell.length_b   1.000
_cell.length_c   1.000
_cell.angle_alpha   90.00
_cell.angle_beta   90.00
_cell.angle_gamma   90.00
#
_symmetry.space_group_name_H-M   'P 1'
#
loop_
_entity.id
_entity.type
_entity.pdbx_description
1 polymer ?
#
loop_
_entity_poly.entity_id
_entity_poly.type
_entity_poly.pdbx_seq_one_letter_code
_entity_poly.pdbx_strand_id
1 'polypeptide(L)'
;LDVSDLSASSYTIPPTNPYVNDSRFKPEIWAWGLRNPWRFSFDRFTGDLYIGDVGQWQWEEINFQPAGSPGGENYGWKLIEGLVPYEDAVIDPETAKTLTAPVWVYDHSLGCSVTGGYVYRGRALPALWGMYLYGDYCNGRVWTLYQNPDGTWVNTVFMDTGKQITSFGEDETGELYLVDYKGGVYKLIRK
;
A
#
# COMPACT_ATOMS: atom_id res chain seq x y z
N LEU A 1 15.46 -7.35 -0.90
CA LEU A 1 16.89 -7.42 -0.53
C LEU A 1 17.22 -8.88 -0.29
N ASP A 2 17.78 -9.54 -1.29
CA ASP A 2 18.36 -10.86 -1.10
C ASP A 2 19.71 -10.67 -0.40
N VAL A 3 19.84 -11.25 0.80
CA VAL A 3 20.99 -11.07 1.69
C VAL A 3 21.89 -12.32 1.70
N SER A 4 21.72 -13.22 0.74
CA SER A 4 22.37 -14.52 0.75
C SER A 4 23.79 -14.55 0.17
N ASP A 5 24.28 -13.46 -0.43
CA ASP A 5 25.64 -13.41 -0.99
C ASP A 5 26.53 -12.41 -0.22
N LEU A 6 27.52 -12.97 0.50
CA LEU A 6 28.50 -12.22 1.29
C LEU A 6 29.78 -11.89 0.52
N SER A 7 29.81 -12.10 -0.80
CA SER A 7 30.99 -11.76 -1.61
C SER A 7 30.60 -11.02 -2.90
N ALA A 8 30.85 -9.71 -2.88
CA ALA A 8 30.71 -8.71 -3.96
C ALA A 8 29.36 -7.96 -4.00
N SER A 9 29.41 -6.67 -3.59
CA SER A 9 28.28 -5.72 -3.47
C SER A 9 27.24 -6.13 -2.42
N SER A 10 26.77 -5.19 -1.61
CA SER A 10 25.84 -5.48 -0.49
C SER A 10 24.45 -5.99 -0.90
N TYR A 11 24.19 -6.15 -2.21
CA TYR A 11 22.96 -6.71 -2.80
C TYR A 11 23.22 -7.15 -4.26
N THR A 12 22.36 -8.03 -4.79
CA THR A 12 22.33 -8.42 -6.21
C THR A 12 21.04 -7.94 -6.88
N ILE A 13 21.07 -7.77 -8.22
CA ILE A 13 19.88 -7.50 -9.02
C ILE A 13 19.30 -8.83 -9.50
N PRO A 14 18.04 -9.17 -9.17
CA PRO A 14 17.40 -10.35 -9.73
C PRO A 14 17.35 -10.26 -11.26
N PRO A 15 17.72 -11.32 -12.00
CA PRO A 15 17.61 -11.32 -13.46
C PRO A 15 16.15 -11.25 -13.96
N THR A 16 15.19 -11.46 -13.06
CA THR A 16 13.75 -11.33 -13.31
C THR A 16 13.21 -9.94 -13.01
N ASN A 17 14.05 -8.97 -12.60
CA ASN A 17 13.60 -7.61 -12.34
C ASN A 17 13.11 -6.97 -13.66
N PRO A 18 11.97 -6.24 -13.66
CA PRO A 18 11.27 -5.86 -14.88
C PRO A 18 12.09 -4.95 -15.81
N TYR A 19 13.07 -4.22 -15.24
CA TYR A 19 13.88 -3.26 -15.97
C TYR A 19 15.36 -3.64 -16.10
N VAL A 20 15.74 -4.88 -15.80
CA VAL A 20 17.16 -5.30 -15.81
C VAL A 20 17.85 -5.09 -17.17
N ASN A 21 17.09 -5.18 -18.27
CA ASN A 21 17.58 -5.02 -19.64
C ASN A 21 17.12 -3.70 -20.28
N ASP A 22 16.54 -2.77 -19.53
CA ASP A 22 16.05 -1.49 -20.04
C ASP A 22 16.96 -0.33 -19.61
N SER A 23 17.77 0.17 -20.54
CA SER A 23 18.69 1.28 -20.30
C SER A 23 18.03 2.60 -19.87
N ARG A 24 16.70 2.75 -20.02
CA ARG A 24 15.96 3.94 -19.60
C ARG A 24 15.70 3.96 -18.09
N PHE A 25 15.76 2.81 -17.44
CA PHE A 25 15.43 2.62 -16.03
C PHE A 25 16.66 2.13 -15.27
N LYS A 26 16.63 2.31 -13.95
CA LYS A 26 17.60 1.65 -13.07
C LYS A 26 17.18 0.19 -12.90
N PRO A 27 18.12 -0.76 -12.99
CA PRO A 27 17.81 -2.18 -12.95
C PRO A 27 17.30 -2.63 -11.57
N GLU A 28 17.36 -1.79 -10.53
CA GLU A 28 16.76 -2.00 -9.21
C GLU A 28 15.24 -1.76 -9.17
N ILE A 29 14.69 -0.97 -10.10
CA ILE A 29 13.29 -0.53 -10.02
C ILE A 29 12.37 -1.74 -10.18
N TRP A 30 11.45 -1.93 -9.22
CA TRP A 30 10.39 -2.94 -9.29
C TRP A 30 9.09 -2.33 -9.82
N ALA A 31 8.68 -1.20 -9.26
CA ALA A 31 7.53 -0.41 -9.69
C ALA A 31 7.85 1.08 -9.52
N TRP A 32 7.08 1.94 -10.18
CA TRP A 32 7.27 3.39 -10.16
C TRP A 32 5.94 4.12 -10.29
N GLY A 33 5.98 5.46 -10.37
CA GLY A 33 4.76 6.27 -10.44
C GLY A 33 4.01 6.39 -9.12
N LEU A 34 4.69 6.19 -7.99
CA LEU A 34 4.16 6.51 -6.66
C LEU A 34 4.58 7.93 -6.25
N ARG A 35 3.79 8.59 -5.40
CA ARG A 35 4.06 9.98 -4.96
C ARG A 35 4.84 10.04 -3.66
N ASN A 36 4.27 9.46 -2.61
CA ASN A 36 4.82 9.36 -1.27
C ASN A 36 4.29 8.08 -0.60
N PRO A 37 4.79 6.90 -0.99
CA PRO A 37 4.38 5.61 -0.43
C PRO A 37 4.83 5.51 1.03
N TRP A 38 4.02 6.04 1.94
CA TRP A 38 4.35 6.20 3.36
C TRP A 38 4.58 4.85 4.03
N ARG A 39 3.76 3.86 3.66
CA ARG A 39 3.89 2.50 4.17
C ARG A 39 3.35 1.48 3.19
N PHE A 40 4.01 0.35 3.14
CA PHE A 40 3.54 -0.82 2.44
C PHE A 40 3.76 -2.07 3.29
N SER A 41 3.06 -3.14 2.95
CA SER A 41 3.21 -4.44 3.58
C SER A 41 2.91 -5.54 2.57
N PHE A 42 3.63 -6.66 2.71
CA PHE A 42 3.22 -7.90 2.08
C PHE A 42 2.26 -8.64 3.00
N ASP A 43 1.19 -9.17 2.44
CA ASP A 43 0.39 -10.18 3.10
C ASP A 43 1.24 -11.43 3.31
N ARG A 44 1.52 -11.78 4.57
CA ARG A 44 2.35 -12.95 4.91
C ARG A 44 1.80 -14.28 4.40
N PHE A 45 0.51 -14.36 4.06
CA PHE A 45 -0.11 -15.59 3.58
C PHE A 45 -0.05 -15.73 2.06
N THR A 46 -0.35 -14.66 1.31
CA THR A 46 -0.42 -14.71 -0.16
C THR A 46 0.84 -14.16 -0.84
N GLY A 47 1.57 -13.28 -0.16
CA GLY A 47 2.67 -12.49 -0.73
C GLY A 47 2.20 -11.23 -1.46
N ASP A 48 0.91 -10.90 -1.43
CA ASP A 48 0.39 -9.72 -2.12
C ASP A 48 0.89 -8.44 -1.46
N LEU A 49 1.24 -7.45 -2.27
CA LEU A 49 1.74 -6.16 -1.82
C LEU A 49 0.61 -5.13 -1.77
N TYR A 50 0.47 -4.48 -0.61
CA TYR A 50 -0.41 -3.33 -0.41
C TYR A 50 0.42 -2.11 -0.06
N ILE A 51 0.10 -0.95 -0.65
CA ILE A 51 0.85 0.29 -0.50
C ILE A 51 -0.15 1.40 -0.17
N GLY A 52 0.05 2.10 0.95
CA GLY A 52 -0.61 3.38 1.21
C GLY A 52 0.26 4.51 0.64
N ASP A 53 -0.26 5.22 -0.36
CA ASP A 53 0.42 6.32 -1.04
C ASP A 53 -0.27 7.65 -0.74
N VAL A 54 0.46 8.57 -0.10
CA VAL A 54 -0.07 9.87 0.33
C VAL A 54 -0.06 10.83 -0.84
N GLY A 55 -1.24 11.34 -1.20
CA GLY A 55 -1.43 12.30 -2.28
C GLY A 55 -0.68 13.62 -2.08
N GLN A 56 -0.73 14.46 -3.10
CA GLN A 56 -0.15 15.80 -3.03
C GLN A 56 -1.17 16.82 -2.51
N TRP A 57 -2.42 16.72 -2.95
CA TRP A 57 -3.45 17.72 -2.67
C TRP A 57 -4.80 17.15 -2.29
N GLN A 58 -5.30 16.13 -2.98
CA GLN A 58 -6.73 15.81 -2.94
C GLN A 58 -7.04 14.36 -2.62
N TRP A 59 -6.18 13.43 -3.04
CA TRP A 59 -6.52 12.00 -3.00
C TRP A 59 -5.46 11.18 -2.28
N GLU A 60 -5.94 10.36 -1.36
CA GLU A 60 -5.15 9.32 -0.74
C GLU A 60 -5.41 7.98 -1.43
N GLU A 61 -4.38 7.16 -1.59
CA GLU A 61 -4.46 5.93 -2.39
C GLU A 61 -4.09 4.68 -1.61
N ILE A 62 -4.81 3.60 -1.86
CA ILE A 62 -4.35 2.23 -1.60
C ILE A 62 -4.07 1.56 -2.95
N ASN A 63 -2.80 1.27 -3.17
CA ASN A 63 -2.31 0.53 -4.33
C ASN A 63 -2.11 -0.95 -3.96
N PHE A 64 -2.34 -1.84 -4.92
CA PHE A 64 -2.24 -3.29 -4.75
C PHE A 64 -1.42 -3.88 -5.88
N GLN A 65 -0.60 -4.87 -5.56
CA GLN A 65 0.13 -5.66 -6.54
C GLN A 65 0.08 -7.14 -6.12
N PRO A 66 -0.47 -8.03 -6.95
CA PRO A 66 -0.55 -9.44 -6.59
C PRO A 66 0.85 -10.06 -6.51
N ALA A 67 1.03 -11.04 -5.63
CA ALA A 67 2.31 -11.72 -5.41
C ALA A 67 2.94 -12.30 -6.69
N GLY A 68 2.09 -12.72 -7.63
CA GLY A 68 2.48 -13.27 -8.93
C GLY A 68 2.78 -12.22 -10.00
N SER A 69 2.74 -10.93 -9.68
CA SER A 69 3.10 -9.87 -10.64
C SER A 69 4.57 -10.00 -11.07
N PRO A 70 4.89 -9.80 -12.37
CA PRO A 70 6.27 -9.74 -12.84
C PRO A 70 6.97 -8.40 -12.51
N GLY A 71 6.28 -7.48 -11.83
CA GLY A 71 6.75 -6.11 -11.62
C GLY A 71 6.52 -5.21 -12.84
N GLY A 72 6.89 -3.95 -12.71
CA GLY A 72 6.85 -2.94 -13.75
C GLY A 72 5.61 -2.05 -13.71
N GLU A 73 4.77 -2.17 -12.67
CA GLU A 73 3.64 -1.30 -12.43
C GLU A 73 4.07 0.17 -12.42
N ASN A 74 3.32 0.97 -13.14
CA ASN A 74 3.42 2.43 -13.13
C ASN A 74 2.13 2.97 -12.49
N TYR A 75 2.21 3.38 -11.23
CA TYR A 75 1.07 3.93 -10.48
C TYR A 75 0.69 5.36 -10.89
N GLY A 76 1.39 5.94 -11.87
CA GLY A 76 0.91 7.08 -12.62
C GLY A 76 1.32 8.45 -12.10
N TRP A 77 1.85 8.60 -10.89
CA TRP A 77 2.40 9.88 -10.44
C TRP A 77 3.58 10.32 -11.33
N LYS A 78 3.65 11.55 -11.83
CA LYS A 78 2.82 12.74 -11.53
C LYS A 78 1.75 13.05 -12.61
N LEU A 79 1.34 12.08 -13.41
CA LEU A 79 0.26 12.26 -14.38
C LEU A 79 -1.13 12.16 -13.74
N ILE A 80 -1.30 11.24 -12.78
CA ILE A 80 -2.56 10.99 -12.06
C ILE A 80 -2.34 11.16 -10.56
N GLU A 81 -3.38 11.65 -9.88
CA GLU A 81 -3.55 11.60 -8.42
C GLU A 81 -4.92 10.99 -8.12
N GLY A 82 -4.94 9.83 -7.47
CA GLY A 82 -6.12 8.98 -7.31
C GLY A 82 -6.57 8.38 -8.64
N LEU A 83 -7.72 8.81 -9.14
CA LEU A 83 -8.30 8.36 -10.41
C LEU A 83 -8.49 9.50 -11.41
N VAL A 84 -7.89 10.66 -11.15
CA VAL A 84 -8.04 11.87 -11.96
C VAL A 84 -6.68 12.43 -12.38
N PRO A 85 -6.59 13.16 -13.51
CA PRO A 85 -5.36 13.84 -13.88
C PRO A 85 -4.89 14.78 -12.78
N TYR A 86 -3.59 14.78 -12.51
CA TYR A 86 -2.98 15.71 -11.58
C TYR A 86 -2.84 17.10 -12.25
N GLU A 87 -3.40 18.13 -11.63
CA GLU A 87 -3.43 19.51 -12.19
C GLU A 87 -3.92 19.50 -13.66
N ASP A 88 -3.16 20.12 -14.57
CA ASP A 88 -3.48 20.24 -15.99
C ASP A 88 -2.81 19.13 -16.82
N ALA A 89 -2.45 17.99 -16.21
CA ALA A 89 -1.84 16.88 -16.92
C ALA A 89 -2.74 16.36 -18.05
N VAL A 90 -2.21 16.38 -19.27
CA VAL A 90 -2.86 15.78 -20.44
C VAL A 90 -2.27 14.39 -20.65
N ILE A 91 -3.10 13.37 -20.47
CA ILE A 91 -2.70 11.97 -20.60
C ILE A 91 -3.28 11.44 -21.89
N ASP A 92 -2.42 11.06 -22.83
CA ASP A 92 -2.88 10.42 -24.05
C ASP A 92 -3.45 9.02 -23.76
N PRO A 93 -4.39 8.52 -24.59
CA PRO A 93 -5.04 7.24 -24.33
C PRO A 93 -4.10 6.03 -24.28
N GLU A 94 -2.95 6.07 -24.93
CA GLU A 94 -2.00 4.96 -24.90
C GLU A 94 -1.22 4.95 -23.59
N THR A 95 -0.74 6.12 -23.14
CA THR A 95 -0.15 6.26 -21.80
C THR A 95 -1.14 5.85 -20.71
N ALA A 96 -2.40 6.29 -20.79
CA ALA A 96 -3.42 5.95 -19.80
C ALA A 96 -3.62 4.43 -19.61
N LYS A 97 -3.51 3.63 -20.69
CA LYS A 97 -3.62 2.16 -20.63
C LYS A 97 -2.44 1.48 -19.93
N THR A 98 -1.30 2.16 -19.80
CA THR A 98 -0.11 1.63 -19.12
C THR A 98 -0.11 1.87 -17.62
N LEU A 99 -1.03 2.72 -17.13
CA LEU A 99 -1.08 3.08 -15.73
C LEU A 99 -1.82 2.01 -14.92
N THR A 100 -1.30 1.74 -13.72
CA THR A 100 -1.92 0.86 -12.73
C THR A 100 -2.75 1.71 -11.80
N ALA A 101 -4.07 1.52 -11.81
CA ALA A 101 -4.97 2.26 -10.95
C ALA A 101 -4.90 1.76 -9.50
N PRO A 102 -5.06 2.66 -8.51
CA PRO A 102 -5.27 2.25 -7.12
C PRO A 102 -6.54 1.43 -6.96
N VAL A 103 -6.53 0.49 -6.02
CA VAL A 103 -7.70 -0.35 -5.71
C VAL A 103 -8.69 0.35 -4.80
N TRP A 104 -8.23 1.40 -4.10
CA TRP A 104 -9.09 2.29 -3.36
C TRP A 104 -8.51 3.70 -3.31
N VAL A 105 -9.39 4.70 -3.39
CA VAL A 105 -9.04 6.12 -3.22
C VAL A 105 -10.04 6.80 -2.31
N TYR A 106 -9.61 7.82 -1.59
CA TYR A 106 -10.52 8.70 -0.86
C TYR A 106 -9.99 10.13 -0.84
N ASP A 107 -10.91 11.08 -0.81
CA ASP A 107 -10.57 12.49 -0.79
C ASP A 107 -10.34 13.03 0.63
N HIS A 108 -9.96 14.31 0.69
CA HIS A 108 -9.68 14.98 1.95
C HIS A 108 -10.90 15.27 2.85
N SER A 109 -12.12 14.89 2.41
CA SER A 109 -13.30 14.89 3.29
C SER A 109 -13.34 13.65 4.20
N LEU A 110 -12.62 12.58 3.84
CA LEU A 110 -12.60 11.31 4.56
C LEU A 110 -11.30 11.04 5.34
N GLY A 111 -10.21 11.74 5.02
CA GLY A 111 -8.90 11.68 5.69
C GLY A 111 -7.98 12.76 5.13
N CYS A 112 -6.67 12.75 5.39
CA CYS A 112 -5.75 13.68 4.73
C CYS A 112 -4.31 13.20 4.59
N SER A 113 -4.02 11.98 5.05
CA SER A 113 -2.70 11.36 4.97
C SER A 113 -2.85 9.88 5.28
N VAL A 114 -2.98 9.06 4.23
CA VAL A 114 -3.03 7.60 4.40
C VAL A 114 -1.75 7.09 5.03
N THR A 115 -1.90 6.22 6.03
CA THR A 115 -0.76 5.60 6.71
C THR A 115 -0.39 4.25 6.10
N GLY A 116 -1.28 3.62 5.33
CA GLY A 116 -1.14 2.21 4.98
C GLY A 116 -1.41 1.29 6.17
N GLY A 117 -1.03 0.01 6.06
CA GLY A 117 -1.63 -1.02 6.90
C GLY A 117 -0.97 -2.39 6.85
N TYR A 118 -1.74 -3.43 7.22
CA TYR A 118 -1.42 -4.85 7.08
C TYR A 118 -2.68 -5.68 6.85
N VAL A 119 -2.54 -6.82 6.16
CA VAL A 119 -3.58 -7.85 6.14
C VAL A 119 -3.58 -8.60 7.47
N TYR A 120 -4.72 -8.66 8.14
CA TYR A 120 -4.83 -9.35 9.44
C TYR A 120 -4.78 -10.86 9.24
N ARG A 121 -3.78 -11.52 9.86
CA ARG A 121 -3.58 -12.97 9.82
C ARG A 121 -3.57 -13.63 11.19
N GLY A 122 -3.93 -12.89 12.23
CA GLY A 122 -4.06 -13.34 13.62
C GLY A 122 -5.26 -14.25 13.85
N ARG A 123 -5.34 -14.80 15.07
CA ARG A 123 -6.40 -15.74 15.48
C ARG A 123 -7.39 -15.14 16.46
N ALA A 124 -7.03 -14.05 17.14
CA ALA A 124 -7.89 -13.43 18.14
C ALA A 124 -9.15 -12.77 17.55
N LEU A 125 -9.09 -12.35 16.28
CA LEU A 125 -10.17 -11.66 15.56
C LEU A 125 -10.50 -12.37 14.23
N PRO A 126 -11.12 -13.57 14.25
CA PRO A 126 -11.34 -14.36 13.03
C PRO A 126 -12.14 -13.64 11.94
N ALA A 127 -13.01 -12.71 12.30
CA ALA A 127 -13.81 -11.93 11.35
C ALA A 127 -12.97 -10.97 10.48
N LEU A 128 -11.76 -10.64 10.91
CA LEU A 128 -10.83 -9.77 10.16
C LEU A 128 -9.84 -10.57 9.31
N TRP A 129 -9.86 -11.89 9.40
CA TRP A 129 -8.84 -12.72 8.75
C TRP A 129 -8.86 -12.52 7.23
N GLY A 130 -7.74 -12.07 6.69
CA GLY A 130 -7.59 -11.75 5.26
C GLY A 130 -8.05 -10.37 4.83
N MET A 131 -8.51 -9.52 5.76
CA MET A 131 -8.82 -8.12 5.46
C MET A 131 -7.57 -7.25 5.67
N TYR A 132 -7.32 -6.34 4.74
CA TYR A 132 -6.31 -5.29 4.88
C TYR A 132 -6.84 -4.19 5.79
N LEU A 133 -6.22 -3.98 6.94
CA LEU A 133 -6.52 -2.87 7.84
C LEU A 133 -5.52 -1.76 7.61
N TYR A 134 -6.01 -0.59 7.25
CA TYR A 134 -5.21 0.62 7.05
C TYR A 134 -5.85 1.81 7.76
N GLY A 135 -5.05 2.83 8.04
CA GLY A 135 -5.50 4.01 8.76
C GLY A 135 -5.12 5.33 8.10
N ASP A 136 -5.68 6.41 8.62
CA ASP A 136 -5.36 7.78 8.25
C ASP A 136 -4.79 8.53 9.46
N TYR A 137 -3.71 9.28 9.24
CA TYR A 137 -2.99 9.99 10.28
C TYR A 137 -3.82 11.13 10.89
N CYS A 138 -4.63 11.82 10.08
CA CYS A 138 -5.26 13.08 10.44
C CYS A 138 -6.45 12.90 11.38
N ASN A 139 -7.25 11.86 11.14
CA ASN A 139 -8.47 11.60 11.92
C ASN A 139 -8.41 10.31 12.75
N GLY A 140 -7.40 9.45 12.55
CA GLY A 140 -7.26 8.20 13.28
C GLY A 140 -8.31 7.16 12.93
N ARG A 141 -8.98 7.30 11.79
CA ARG A 141 -9.90 6.31 11.27
C ARG A 141 -9.14 5.11 10.73
N VAL A 142 -9.72 3.94 10.93
CA VAL A 142 -9.24 2.66 10.40
C VAL A 142 -10.34 2.05 9.55
N TRP A 143 -9.96 1.54 8.39
CA TRP A 143 -10.83 0.84 7.46
C TRP A 143 -10.38 -0.60 7.31
N THR A 144 -11.30 -1.46 6.89
CA THR A 144 -11.01 -2.77 6.30
C THR A 144 -11.22 -2.71 4.81
N LEU A 145 -10.27 -3.24 4.05
CA LEU A 145 -10.32 -3.42 2.61
C LEU A 145 -10.09 -4.90 2.27
N TYR A 146 -10.90 -5.46 1.39
CA TYR A 146 -10.70 -6.81 0.87
C TYR A 146 -11.27 -6.94 -0.55
N GLN A 147 -10.83 -7.96 -1.28
CA GLN A 147 -11.34 -8.26 -2.62
C GLN A 147 -12.31 -9.45 -2.56
N ASN A 148 -13.48 -9.29 -3.18
CA ASN A 148 -14.42 -10.38 -3.40
C ASN A 148 -13.89 -11.36 -4.46
N PRO A 149 -14.40 -12.60 -4.53
CA PRO A 149 -14.01 -13.57 -5.55
C PRO A 149 -14.25 -13.11 -7.01
N ASP A 150 -15.15 -12.16 -7.22
CA ASP A 150 -15.43 -11.55 -8.53
C ASP A 150 -14.45 -10.43 -8.91
N GLY A 151 -13.46 -10.15 -8.05
CA GLY A 151 -12.44 -9.12 -8.24
C GLY A 151 -12.83 -7.74 -7.72
N THR A 152 -14.05 -7.55 -7.21
CA THR A 152 -14.49 -6.25 -6.68
C THR A 152 -13.89 -5.96 -5.31
N TRP A 153 -13.41 -4.73 -5.11
CA TRP A 153 -12.87 -4.29 -3.83
C TRP A 153 -13.96 -3.71 -2.93
N VAL A 154 -13.95 -4.10 -1.66
CA VAL A 154 -14.90 -3.65 -0.64
C VAL A 154 -14.13 -2.93 0.46
N ASN A 155 -14.42 -1.65 0.63
CA ASN A 155 -13.88 -0.83 1.71
C ASN A 155 -14.97 -0.50 2.73
N THR A 156 -14.68 -0.65 4.02
CA THR A 156 -15.63 -0.37 5.10
C THR A 156 -14.92 0.33 6.26
N VAL A 157 -15.54 1.37 6.82
CA VAL A 157 -15.07 2.00 8.07
C VAL A 157 -15.16 0.97 9.18
N PHE A 158 -14.03 0.68 9.81
CA PHE A 158 -13.95 -0.33 10.87
C PHE A 158 -14.04 0.30 12.26
N MET A 159 -13.24 1.33 12.52
CA MET A 159 -13.26 2.05 13.79
C MET A 159 -12.63 3.44 13.69
N ASP A 160 -13.02 4.32 14.60
CA ASP A 160 -12.31 5.57 14.87
C ASP A 160 -11.50 5.40 16.17
N THR A 161 -10.19 5.61 16.10
CA THR A 161 -9.27 5.34 17.22
C THR A 161 -9.01 6.59 18.08
N GLY A 162 -9.21 7.78 17.53
CA GLY A 162 -8.78 9.05 18.12
C GLY A 162 -7.26 9.19 18.24
N LYS A 163 -6.49 8.37 17.53
CA LYS A 163 -5.01 8.35 17.51
C LYS A 163 -4.48 9.03 16.24
N GLN A 164 -3.27 9.56 16.31
CA GLN A 164 -2.56 10.03 15.12
C GLN A 164 -1.72 8.87 14.59
N ILE A 165 -2.32 8.06 13.72
CA ILE A 165 -1.74 6.79 13.29
C ILE A 165 -0.53 7.07 12.41
N THR A 166 0.65 6.59 12.80
CA THR A 166 1.89 6.76 12.00
C THR A 166 2.40 5.45 11.42
N SER A 167 1.97 4.34 12.01
CA SER A 167 2.32 3.00 11.56
C SER A 167 1.34 1.98 12.11
N PHE A 168 1.38 0.80 11.50
CA PHE A 168 0.90 -0.42 12.12
C PHE A 168 2.10 -1.31 12.44
N GLY A 169 1.89 -2.37 13.18
CA GLY A 169 2.84 -3.46 13.40
C GLY A 169 2.10 -4.79 13.42
N GLU A 170 2.81 -5.87 13.16
CA GLU A 170 2.27 -7.22 13.22
C GLU A 170 3.26 -8.09 14.01
N ASP A 171 2.76 -8.87 14.97
CA ASP A 171 3.61 -9.82 15.72
C ASP A 171 3.76 -11.17 14.99
N GLU A 172 4.57 -12.06 15.55
CA GLU A 172 4.82 -13.40 14.99
C GLU A 172 3.53 -14.24 14.86
N THR A 173 2.50 -13.92 15.65
CA THR A 173 1.22 -14.62 15.62
C THR A 173 0.19 -14.00 14.65
N GLY A 174 0.53 -12.88 14.01
CA GLY A 174 -0.32 -12.19 13.04
C GLY A 174 -1.29 -11.19 13.68
N GLU A 175 -1.12 -10.91 14.98
CA GLU A 175 -1.93 -9.90 15.66
C GLU A 175 -1.41 -8.51 15.34
N LEU A 176 -2.33 -7.57 15.15
CA LEU A 176 -2.01 -6.21 14.72
C LEU A 176 -1.90 -5.24 15.88
N TYR A 177 -0.97 -4.30 15.69
CA TYR A 177 -0.69 -3.19 16.57
C TYR A 177 -0.78 -1.89 15.78
N LEU A 178 -1.18 -0.82 16.47
CA LEU A 178 -1.25 0.53 15.95
C LEU A 178 -0.23 1.40 16.70
N VAL A 179 0.50 2.23 15.96
CA VAL A 179 1.49 3.17 16.51
C VAL A 179 0.93 4.59 16.43
N ASP A 180 0.90 5.28 17.57
CA ASP A 180 0.42 6.67 17.69
C ASP A 180 1.60 7.64 17.73
N TYR A 181 1.52 8.72 16.94
CA TYR A 181 2.50 9.80 16.91
C TYR A 181 2.77 10.40 18.30
N LYS A 182 1.76 10.43 19.17
CA LYS A 182 1.86 10.98 20.54
C LYS A 182 2.63 10.08 21.51
N GLY A 183 3.12 8.93 21.05
CA GLY A 183 3.81 7.95 21.87
C GLY A 183 2.84 6.88 22.36
N GLY A 184 2.85 5.72 21.71
CA GLY A 184 2.08 4.55 22.12
C GLY A 184 2.07 3.46 21.06
N VAL A 185 2.00 2.21 21.52
CA VAL A 185 1.76 1.03 20.68
C VAL A 185 0.56 0.29 21.27
N TYR A 186 -0.48 0.12 20.47
CA TYR A 186 -1.77 -0.41 20.91
C TYR A 186 -2.09 -1.69 20.17
N LYS A 187 -2.34 -2.78 20.90
CA LYS A 187 -2.80 -4.04 20.31
C LYS A 187 -4.28 -3.95 19.94
N LEU A 188 -4.64 -4.40 18.75
CA LEU A 188 -6.03 -4.55 18.36
C LEU A 188 -6.63 -5.77 19.08
N ILE A 189 -7.74 -5.56 19.81
CA ILE A 189 -8.41 -6.58 20.61
C ILE A 189 -9.91 -6.61 20.36
N ARG A 190 -10.54 -7.74 20.68
CA ARG A 190 -12.00 -7.86 20.66
C ARG A 190 -12.59 -7.10 21.84
N LYS A 191 -13.66 -6.34 21.60
CA LYS A 191 -14.50 -5.78 22.68
C LYS A 191 -15.37 -6.85 23.31
#